data_AF-A0AAD1IZI7-F1
#
_entry.id   AF-A0AAD1IZI7-F1
#
_cell.length_a   1.000
_cell.length_b   1.000
_cell.length_c   1.000
_cell.angle_alpha   90.00
_cell.angle_beta   90.00
_cell.angle_gamma   90.00
#
_symmetry.space_group_name_H-M   'P 1'
#
loop_
_entity.id
_entity.type
_entity.pdbx_description
1 polymer ?
#
loop_
_entity_poly.entity_id
_entity_poly.type
_entity_poly.pdbx_seq_one_letter_code
_entity_poly.pdbx_strand_id
1 'polypeptide(L)'
;MLTADPEQFAGHLAAVKRQLTERVDELIARRDLLDRLTSDDLTLLPDQTCALLDRTIVLGFTPDAVALFRESLVLVRALVPDGFSEYLTEAENALTDPQFVDLVKQFWSAKDLDPDDPRIEELATAMAARFLANPALLAVSNGLQARTDVTRYGLLNHHGEDEAPALARLTTLVEAKLRSAGIDIPHQ
;
A
#
# COMPACT_ATOMS: atom_id res chain seq x y z
N MET A 1 -10.80 19.16 -45.74
CA MET A 1 -9.62 19.71 -45.03
C MET A 1 -10.14 20.54 -43.87
N LEU A 2 -10.03 20.07 -42.63
CA LEU A 2 -10.36 20.89 -41.46
C LEU A 2 -9.15 21.74 -41.12
N THR A 3 -9.20 23.02 -41.48
CA THR A 3 -8.28 24.03 -40.94
C THR A 3 -8.69 24.22 -39.48
N ALA A 4 -7.96 23.60 -38.56
CA ALA A 4 -8.16 23.87 -37.13
C ALA A 4 -7.89 25.36 -36.89
N ASP A 5 -8.86 26.03 -36.27
CA ASP A 5 -8.80 27.45 -35.95
C ASP A 5 -7.59 27.70 -35.03
N PRO A 6 -6.62 28.54 -35.43
CA PRO A 6 -5.41 28.79 -34.65
C PRO A 6 -5.70 29.33 -33.23
N GLU A 7 -6.82 30.02 -33.01
CA GLU A 7 -7.23 30.47 -31.67
C GLU A 7 -7.67 29.29 -30.78
N GLN A 8 -8.36 28.31 -31.35
CA GLN A 8 -8.78 27.09 -30.65
C GLN A 8 -7.58 26.21 -30.26
N PHE A 9 -6.58 26.11 -31.14
CA PHE A 9 -5.33 25.41 -30.84
C PHE A 9 -4.54 26.10 -29.72
N ALA A 10 -4.46 27.44 -29.73
CA ALA A 10 -3.81 28.22 -28.68
C ALA A 10 -4.51 28.05 -27.32
N GLY A 11 -5.84 28.02 -27.30
CA GLY A 11 -6.64 27.76 -26.08
C GLY A 11 -6.42 26.36 -25.53
N HIS A 12 -6.40 25.34 -26.38
CA HIS A 12 -6.13 23.95 -25.98
C HIS A 12 -4.69 23.79 -25.44
N LEU A 13 -3.71 24.42 -26.10
CA LEU A 13 -2.32 24.38 -25.64
C LEU A 13 -2.14 25.06 -24.28
N ALA A 14 -2.84 26.18 -24.04
CA ALA A 14 -2.84 26.86 -22.75
C ALA A 14 -3.47 25.99 -21.64
N ALA A 15 -4.56 25.28 -21.94
CA ALA A 15 -5.19 24.36 -21.00
C ALA A 15 -4.28 23.17 -20.63
N VAL A 16 -3.62 22.56 -21.62
CA VAL A 16 -2.65 21.48 -21.39
C VAL A 16 -1.45 21.96 -20.57
N LYS A 17 -0.92 23.16 -20.87
CA LYS A 17 0.16 23.75 -20.07
C LYS A 17 -0.23 23.95 -18.62
N ARG A 18 -1.44 24.48 -18.37
CA ARG A 18 -1.96 24.67 -17.01
C ARG A 18 -2.08 23.33 -16.26
N GLN A 19 -2.66 22.32 -16.90
CA GLN A 19 -2.77 20.99 -16.31
C GLN A 19 -1.41 20.37 -16.00
N LEU A 20 -0.41 20.57 -16.88
CA LEU A 20 0.95 20.07 -16.65
C LEU A 20 1.62 20.81 -15.49
N THR A 21 1.43 22.13 -15.36
CA THR A 21 1.93 22.91 -14.23
C THR A 21 1.31 22.46 -12.92
N GLU A 22 -0.02 22.32 -12.85
CA GLU A 22 -0.73 21.82 -11.67
C GLU A 22 -0.18 20.43 -11.24
N ARG A 23 0.09 19.56 -12.22
CA ARG A 23 0.65 18.24 -11.95
C ARG A 23 2.10 18.29 -11.46
N VAL A 24 2.92 19.21 -11.98
CA VAL A 24 4.30 19.42 -11.51
C VAL A 24 4.31 19.96 -10.09
N ASP A 25 3.46 20.94 -9.78
CA ASP A 25 3.35 21.51 -8.44
C ASP A 25 2.91 20.45 -7.42
N GLU A 26 1.97 19.59 -7.81
CA GLU A 26 1.56 18.44 -7.01
C GLU A 26 2.71 17.44 -6.77
N LEU A 27 3.52 17.15 -7.80
CA LEU A 27 4.68 16.26 -7.67
C LEU A 27 5.79 16.86 -6.80
N ILE A 28 5.99 18.18 -6.87
CA ILE A 28 6.94 18.91 -6.00
C ILE A 28 6.48 18.83 -4.55
N ALA A 29 5.21 19.13 -4.27
CA ALA A 29 4.66 19.04 -2.91
C ALA A 29 4.77 17.62 -2.33
N ARG A 30 4.59 16.59 -3.17
CA ARG A 30 4.77 15.19 -2.79
C ARG A 30 6.23 14.85 -2.49
N ARG A 31 7.18 15.31 -3.32
CA ARG A 31 8.62 15.13 -3.06
C ARG A 31 9.01 15.81 -1.75
N ASP A 32 8.56 17.04 -1.54
CA ASP A 32 8.88 17.78 -0.32
C ASP A 32 8.25 17.10 0.92
N LEU A 33 7.11 16.41 0.77
CA LEU A 33 6.56 15.55 1.82
C LEU A 33 7.45 14.32 2.09
N LEU A 34 7.96 13.65 1.04
CA LEU A 34 8.90 12.53 1.18
C LEU A 34 10.21 12.95 1.87
N ASP A 35 10.76 14.12 1.52
CA ASP A 35 11.95 14.67 2.16
C ASP A 35 11.72 14.97 3.66
N ARG A 36 10.49 15.35 4.02
CA ARG A 36 10.08 15.55 5.42
C ARG A 36 9.87 14.25 6.17
N LEU A 37 9.51 13.16 5.49
CA LEU A 37 9.35 11.83 6.08
C LEU A 37 10.69 11.17 6.44
N THR A 38 11.78 11.54 5.77
CA THR A 38 13.15 11.17 6.16
C THR A 38 13.70 11.97 7.34
N SER A 39 13.06 13.08 7.71
CA SER A 39 13.36 13.78 8.95
C SER A 39 12.47 13.24 10.06
N ASP A 40 13.06 13.07 11.24
CA ASP A 40 12.58 12.38 12.45
C ASP A 40 11.31 13.00 13.11
N ASP A 41 10.31 13.41 12.31
CA ASP A 41 9.21 14.27 12.73
C ASP A 41 7.86 13.60 12.41
N LEU A 42 7.50 12.65 13.26
CA LEU A 42 6.19 11.97 13.31
C LEU A 42 5.01 12.93 13.59
N THR A 43 5.23 14.24 13.68
CA THR A 43 4.21 15.28 13.90
C THR A 43 3.22 15.46 12.73
N LEU A 44 3.42 14.78 11.60
CA LEU A 44 2.54 14.82 10.43
C LEU A 44 1.57 13.63 10.31
N LEU A 45 1.67 12.65 11.21
CA LEU A 45 0.73 11.53 11.22
C LEU A 45 -0.50 11.89 12.07
N PRO A 46 -1.74 11.74 11.55
CA PRO A 46 -2.95 11.92 12.35
C PRO A 46 -2.90 11.10 13.65
N ASP A 47 -3.53 11.59 14.72
CA ASP A 47 -3.62 10.89 16.01
C ASP A 47 -4.12 9.44 15.84
N GLN A 48 -4.98 9.22 14.85
CA GLN A 48 -5.50 7.92 14.45
C GLN A 48 -4.38 6.94 14.03
N THR A 49 -3.35 7.40 13.31
CA THR A 49 -2.21 6.57 12.93
C THR A 49 -1.39 6.15 14.14
N CYS A 50 -1.19 7.06 15.10
CA CYS A 50 -0.49 6.75 16.35
C CYS A 50 -1.25 5.70 17.16
N ALA A 51 -2.58 5.86 17.29
CA ALA A 51 -3.44 4.89 17.97
C ALA A 51 -3.40 3.50 17.30
N LEU A 52 -3.37 3.46 15.97
CA LEU A 52 -3.23 2.23 15.20
C LEU A 52 -1.88 1.54 15.48
N LEU A 53 -0.77 2.30 15.50
CA LEU A 53 0.55 1.77 15.82
C LEU A 53 0.64 1.27 17.27
N ASP A 54 0.11 2.02 18.24
CA ASP A 54 0.05 1.59 19.64
C ASP A 54 -0.72 0.26 19.79
N ARG A 55 -1.81 0.11 19.03
CA ARG A 55 -2.57 -1.13 19.00
C ARG A 55 -1.75 -2.32 18.50
N THR A 56 -0.88 -2.14 17.49
CA THR A 56 0.01 -3.22 17.04
C THR A 56 0.99 -3.66 18.14
N ILE A 57 1.48 -2.72 18.95
CA ILE A 57 2.34 -3.04 20.10
C ILE A 57 1.56 -3.86 21.15
N VAL A 58 0.33 -3.44 21.48
CA VAL A 58 -0.54 -4.17 22.43
C VAL A 58 -0.89 -5.56 21.91
N LEU A 59 -1.07 -5.72 20.60
CA LEU A 59 -1.32 -7.00 19.95
C LEU A 59 -0.08 -7.92 19.89
N GLY A 60 1.10 -7.44 20.32
CA GLY A 60 2.32 -8.24 20.41
C GLY A 60 3.08 -8.37 19.09
N PHE A 61 3.00 -7.36 18.21
CA PHE A 61 3.90 -7.28 17.06
C PHE A 61 5.33 -6.98 17.51
N THR A 62 6.32 -7.49 16.77
CA THR A 62 7.73 -7.19 17.05
C THR A 62 8.06 -5.73 16.71
N PRO A 63 9.08 -5.12 17.35
CA PRO A 63 9.48 -3.74 17.03
C PRO A 63 9.76 -3.53 15.54
N ASP A 64 10.41 -4.48 14.89
CA ASP A 64 10.69 -4.45 13.45
C ASP A 64 9.40 -4.45 12.62
N ALA A 65 8.41 -5.28 12.98
CA ALA A 65 7.13 -5.32 12.28
C ALA A 65 6.34 -4.02 12.45
N VAL A 66 6.43 -3.39 13.63
CA VAL A 66 5.81 -2.07 13.88
C VAL A 66 6.51 -0.98 13.07
N ALA A 67 7.84 -1.03 12.91
CA ALA A 67 8.60 -0.10 12.08
C ALA A 67 8.23 -0.24 10.60
N LEU A 68 8.23 -1.46 10.05
CA LEU A 68 7.79 -1.74 8.68
C LEU A 68 6.33 -1.31 8.44
N PHE A 69 5.45 -1.57 9.41
CA PHE A 69 4.07 -1.13 9.28
C PHE A 69 3.96 0.40 9.26
N ARG A 70 4.74 1.11 10.09
CA ARG A 70 4.84 2.57 10.04
C ARG A 70 5.34 3.07 8.68
N GLU A 71 6.39 2.46 8.13
CA GLU A 71 6.92 2.81 6.80
C GLU A 71 5.86 2.62 5.71
N SER A 72 5.11 1.50 5.76
CA SER A 72 4.01 1.26 4.84
C SER A 72 2.91 2.33 4.95
N LEU A 73 2.53 2.75 6.17
CA LEU A 73 1.53 3.79 6.39
C LEU A 73 1.98 5.16 5.85
N VAL A 74 3.26 5.47 6.03
CA VAL A 74 3.88 6.67 5.46
C VAL A 74 3.79 6.64 3.93
N LEU A 75 4.10 5.50 3.31
CA LEU A 75 4.03 5.33 1.86
C LEU A 75 2.59 5.44 1.34
N VAL A 76 1.61 4.83 2.03
CA VAL A 76 0.18 4.97 1.69
C VAL A 76 -0.25 6.43 1.77
N ARG A 77 0.14 7.17 2.82
CA ARG A 77 -0.17 8.59 2.97
C ARG A 77 0.40 9.43 1.82
N ALA A 78 1.62 9.13 1.39
CA ALA A 78 2.29 9.84 0.31
C ALA A 78 1.65 9.54 -1.07
N LEU A 79 1.24 8.29 -1.31
CA LEU A 79 0.70 7.86 -2.59
C LEU A 79 -0.80 8.14 -2.74
N VAL A 80 -1.56 8.06 -1.64
CA VAL A 80 -3.03 8.19 -1.61
C VAL A 80 -3.47 9.10 -0.44
N PRO A 81 -3.15 10.41 -0.48
CA PRO A 81 -3.45 11.30 0.63
C PRO A 81 -4.95 11.42 0.93
N ASP A 82 -5.81 11.47 -0.10
CA ASP A 82 -7.26 11.63 0.05
C ASP A 82 -7.95 10.38 0.63
N GLY A 83 -7.36 9.20 0.41
CA GLY A 83 -7.91 7.91 0.88
C GLY A 83 -7.32 7.42 2.19
N PHE A 84 -6.36 8.15 2.77
CA PHE A 84 -5.60 7.68 3.92
C PHE A 84 -6.45 7.47 5.17
N SER A 85 -7.42 8.34 5.44
CA SER A 85 -8.28 8.21 6.63
C SER A 85 -9.17 6.97 6.57
N GLU A 86 -9.73 6.66 5.39
CA GLU A 86 -10.51 5.44 5.19
C GLU A 86 -9.63 4.19 5.29
N TYR A 87 -8.43 4.24 4.71
CA TYR A 87 -7.44 3.18 4.85
C TYR A 87 -7.12 2.90 6.34
N LEU A 88 -6.95 3.94 7.17
CA LEU A 88 -6.73 3.77 8.60
C LEU A 88 -7.91 3.05 9.28
N THR A 89 -9.14 3.45 8.96
CA THR A 89 -10.34 2.79 9.49
C THR A 89 -10.43 1.32 9.05
N GLU A 90 -10.10 1.02 7.81
CA GLU A 90 -10.06 -0.36 7.31
C GLU A 90 -8.96 -1.19 7.99
N ALA A 91 -7.77 -0.60 8.20
CA ALA A 91 -6.68 -1.23 8.93
C ALA A 91 -7.03 -1.49 10.40
N GLU A 92 -7.68 -0.54 11.08
CA GLU A 92 -8.19 -0.71 12.44
C GLU A 92 -9.18 -1.87 12.54
N ASN A 93 -10.10 -1.97 11.57
CA ASN A 93 -11.07 -3.06 11.49
C ASN A 93 -10.37 -4.40 11.24
N ALA A 94 -9.37 -4.44 10.36
CA ALA A 94 -8.59 -5.65 10.13
C ALA A 94 -7.87 -6.13 11.40
N LEU A 95 -7.35 -5.22 12.23
CA LEU A 95 -6.74 -5.54 13.53
C LEU A 95 -7.74 -5.94 14.63
N THR A 96 -9.05 -6.01 14.35
CA THR A 96 -10.03 -6.63 15.26
C THR A 96 -10.10 -8.15 15.09
N ASP A 97 -9.57 -8.68 13.99
CA ASP A 97 -9.60 -10.10 13.66
C ASP A 97 -8.33 -10.81 14.18
N PRO A 98 -8.42 -11.62 15.26
CA PRO A 98 -7.24 -12.25 15.85
C PRO A 98 -6.54 -13.21 14.90
N GLN A 99 -7.29 -13.91 14.05
CA GLN A 99 -6.72 -14.86 13.09
C GLN A 99 -5.94 -14.11 12.00
N PHE A 100 -6.45 -12.96 11.56
CA PHE A 100 -5.70 -12.11 10.64
C PHE A 100 -4.44 -11.56 11.28
N VAL A 101 -4.53 -11.06 12.52
CA VAL A 101 -3.37 -10.57 13.28
C VAL A 101 -2.27 -11.65 13.39
N ASP A 102 -2.64 -12.89 13.71
CA ASP A 102 -1.67 -13.99 13.82
C ASP A 102 -1.04 -14.37 12.48
N LEU A 103 -1.79 -14.26 11.38
CA LEU A 103 -1.25 -14.46 10.03
C LEU A 103 -0.30 -13.32 9.63
N VAL A 104 -0.61 -12.06 9.95
CA VAL A 104 0.27 -10.92 9.66
C VAL A 104 1.56 -11.02 10.47
N LYS A 105 1.52 -11.47 11.74
CA LYS A 105 2.74 -11.73 12.51
C LYS A 105 3.62 -12.80 11.84
N GLN A 106 3.01 -13.90 11.41
CA GLN A 106 3.72 -14.96 10.68
C GLN A 106 4.28 -14.46 9.36
N PHE A 107 3.55 -13.60 8.65
CA PHE A 107 4.03 -12.92 7.45
C PHE A 107 5.32 -12.18 7.74
N TRP A 108 5.35 -11.31 8.75
CA TRP A 108 6.58 -10.58 9.09
C TRP A 108 7.73 -11.47 9.56
N SER A 109 7.43 -12.53 10.30
CA SER A 109 8.44 -13.53 10.69
C SER A 109 8.97 -14.35 9.50
N ALA A 110 8.27 -14.37 8.37
CA ALA A 110 8.73 -15.07 7.17
C ALA A 110 9.96 -14.38 6.53
N LYS A 111 10.29 -13.14 6.92
CA LYS A 111 11.49 -12.43 6.45
C LYS A 111 12.78 -13.20 6.71
N ASP A 112 12.82 -13.95 7.80
CA ASP A 112 13.99 -14.71 8.25
C ASP A 112 14.04 -16.13 7.65
N LEU A 113 13.05 -16.50 6.82
CA LEU A 113 12.97 -17.79 6.17
C LEU A 113 13.76 -17.80 4.86
N ASP A 114 14.18 -19.00 4.47
CA ASP A 114 14.68 -19.22 3.11
C ASP A 114 13.54 -18.99 2.10
N PRO A 115 13.76 -18.27 0.99
CA PRO A 115 12.73 -18.06 -0.03
C PRO A 115 12.13 -19.35 -0.60
N ASP A 116 12.83 -20.48 -0.58
CA ASP A 116 12.33 -21.79 -1.03
C ASP A 116 11.68 -22.63 0.10
N ASP A 117 11.53 -22.07 1.30
CA ASP A 117 10.93 -22.79 2.43
C ASP A 117 9.45 -23.10 2.19
N PRO A 118 9.00 -24.37 2.35
CA PRO A 118 7.61 -24.77 2.09
C PRO A 118 6.60 -24.03 2.98
N ARG A 119 7.03 -23.51 4.14
CA ARG A 119 6.17 -22.72 5.04
C ARG A 119 5.65 -21.43 4.40
N ILE A 120 6.38 -20.89 3.42
CA ILE A 120 5.93 -19.70 2.67
C ILE A 120 4.67 -20.02 1.87
N GLU A 121 4.58 -21.20 1.25
CA GLU A 121 3.42 -21.59 0.46
C GLU A 121 2.19 -21.91 1.32
N GLU A 122 2.41 -22.55 2.48
CA GLU A 122 1.37 -22.79 3.48
C GLU A 122 0.80 -21.48 4.01
N LEU A 123 1.67 -20.53 4.35
CA LEU A 123 1.27 -19.21 4.83
C LEU A 123 0.53 -18.40 3.76
N ALA A 124 1.01 -18.43 2.51
CA ALA A 124 0.31 -17.79 1.39
C ALA A 124 -1.12 -18.34 1.21
N THR A 125 -1.28 -19.66 1.37
CA THR A 125 -2.56 -20.33 1.26
C THR A 125 -3.50 -19.94 2.41
N ALA A 126 -2.99 -19.90 3.64
CA ALA A 126 -3.77 -19.49 4.81
C ALA A 126 -4.22 -18.03 4.72
N MET A 127 -3.34 -17.13 4.26
CA MET A 127 -3.68 -15.73 4.05
C MET A 127 -4.73 -15.55 2.95
N ALA A 128 -4.54 -16.17 1.78
CA ALA A 128 -5.52 -16.10 0.70
C ALA A 128 -6.89 -16.64 1.16
N ALA A 129 -6.92 -17.77 1.87
CA ALA A 129 -8.16 -18.31 2.42
C ALA A 129 -8.85 -17.34 3.40
N ARG A 130 -8.08 -16.64 4.26
CA ARG A 130 -8.64 -15.66 5.20
C ARG A 130 -9.22 -14.45 4.47
N PHE A 131 -8.53 -13.92 3.47
CA PHE A 131 -9.03 -12.82 2.63
C PHE A 131 -10.31 -13.18 1.87
N LEU A 132 -10.38 -14.41 1.34
CA LEU A 132 -11.59 -14.89 0.66
C LEU A 132 -12.76 -15.12 1.64
N ALA A 133 -12.47 -15.58 2.86
CA ALA A 133 -13.48 -15.77 3.90
C ALA A 133 -13.97 -14.45 4.51
N ASN A 134 -13.12 -13.42 4.54
CA ASN A 134 -13.45 -12.09 5.03
C ASN A 134 -12.99 -11.00 4.04
N PRO A 135 -13.81 -10.73 3.00
CA PRO A 135 -13.48 -9.72 1.98
C PRO A 135 -13.30 -8.31 2.54
N ALA A 136 -13.78 -8.01 3.75
CA ALA A 136 -13.52 -6.73 4.40
C ALA A 136 -12.03 -6.52 4.72
N LEU A 137 -11.24 -7.59 4.85
CA LEU A 137 -9.78 -7.50 4.99
C LEU A 137 -9.10 -7.09 3.68
N LEU A 138 -9.72 -7.36 2.54
CA LEU A 138 -9.27 -6.85 1.25
C LEU A 138 -9.62 -5.37 1.06
N ALA A 139 -10.44 -4.76 1.93
CA ALA A 139 -10.80 -3.34 1.79
C ALA A 139 -9.54 -2.45 1.78
N VAL A 140 -8.57 -2.76 2.66
CA VAL A 140 -7.26 -2.11 2.72
C VAL A 140 -6.53 -2.16 1.37
N SER A 141 -6.49 -3.33 0.73
CA SER A 141 -5.82 -3.54 -0.57
C SER A 141 -6.65 -3.01 -1.76
N ASN A 142 -7.97 -3.15 -1.72
CA ASN A 142 -8.89 -2.72 -2.76
C ASN A 142 -9.05 -1.20 -2.78
N GLY A 143 -9.10 -0.56 -1.61
CA GLY A 143 -9.17 0.89 -1.44
C GLY A 143 -7.88 1.56 -1.90
N LEU A 144 -6.73 0.90 -1.68
CA LEU A 144 -5.48 1.30 -2.28
C LEU A 144 -5.48 1.12 -3.80
N GLN A 145 -5.85 -0.06 -4.31
CA GLN A 145 -5.89 -0.38 -5.74
C GLN A 145 -6.83 0.54 -6.53
N ALA A 146 -8.01 0.86 -5.99
CA ALA A 146 -8.97 1.78 -6.62
C ALA A 146 -8.42 3.21 -6.73
N ARG A 147 -7.38 3.55 -5.96
CA ARG A 147 -6.80 4.89 -5.84
C ARG A 147 -5.34 4.95 -6.29
N THR A 148 -4.78 3.85 -6.77
CA THR A 148 -3.41 3.75 -7.28
C THR A 148 -3.40 3.17 -8.68
N ASP A 149 -2.56 3.74 -9.55
CA ASP A 149 -2.24 3.10 -10.83
C ASP A 149 -1.32 1.89 -10.58
N VAL A 150 -1.25 0.95 -11.54
CA VAL A 150 -0.45 -0.29 -11.44
C VAL A 150 0.98 -0.06 -10.92
N THR A 151 1.63 1.03 -11.35
CA THR A 151 2.97 1.42 -10.90
C THR A 151 3.02 1.77 -9.40
N ARG A 152 2.01 2.45 -8.86
CA ARG A 152 1.95 2.83 -7.44
C ARG A 152 1.57 1.65 -6.55
N TYR A 153 0.65 0.80 -7.01
CA TYR A 153 0.30 -0.45 -6.33
C TYR A 153 1.54 -1.33 -6.17
N GLY A 154 2.29 -1.46 -7.26
CA GLY A 154 3.56 -2.18 -7.27
C GLY A 154 4.58 -1.69 -6.28
N LEU A 155 4.81 -0.37 -6.26
CA LEU A 155 5.72 0.24 -5.28
C LEU A 155 5.25 0.04 -3.83
N LEU A 156 3.93 -0.05 -3.56
CA LEU A 156 3.45 -0.30 -2.20
C LEU A 156 3.55 -1.78 -1.80
N ASN A 157 3.26 -2.72 -2.69
CA ASN A 157 3.27 -4.14 -2.30
C ASN A 157 4.65 -4.79 -2.38
N HIS A 158 5.55 -4.22 -3.17
CA HIS A 158 6.88 -4.75 -3.47
C HIS A 158 8.00 -3.82 -3.00
N HIS A 159 7.71 -2.88 -2.08
CA HIS A 159 8.79 -2.17 -1.39
C HIS A 159 9.56 -3.15 -0.50
N GLY A 160 10.88 -3.19 -0.64
CA GLY A 160 11.76 -4.03 0.18
C GLY A 160 11.98 -5.47 -0.32
N GLU A 161 11.59 -5.81 -1.56
CA GLU A 161 11.88 -7.14 -2.12
C GLU A 161 13.36 -7.49 -2.14
N ASP A 162 14.22 -6.50 -2.38
CA ASP A 162 15.68 -6.65 -2.37
C ASP A 162 16.23 -6.96 -0.97
N GLU A 163 15.51 -6.58 0.08
CA GLU A 163 15.92 -6.76 1.48
C GLU A 163 15.25 -7.98 2.15
N ALA A 164 14.12 -8.46 1.61
CA ALA A 164 13.36 -9.57 2.16
C ALA A 164 12.75 -10.48 1.06
N PRO A 165 13.57 -11.30 0.37
CA PRO A 165 13.13 -12.12 -0.76
C PRO A 165 12.06 -13.17 -0.41
N ALA A 166 12.04 -13.64 0.84
CA ALA A 166 10.99 -14.53 1.33
C ALA A 166 9.61 -13.83 1.43
N LEU A 167 9.58 -12.57 1.85
CA LEU A 167 8.36 -11.76 1.87
C LEU A 167 7.87 -11.45 0.46
N ALA A 168 8.79 -11.11 -0.45
CA ALA A 168 8.49 -10.88 -1.86
C ALA A 168 7.77 -12.07 -2.50
N ARG A 169 8.31 -13.28 -2.29
CA ARG A 169 7.69 -14.53 -2.76
C ARG A 169 6.33 -14.75 -2.09
N LEU A 170 6.23 -14.53 -0.78
CA LEU A 170 4.97 -14.70 -0.05
C LEU A 170 3.88 -13.79 -0.61
N THR A 171 4.16 -12.50 -0.83
CA THR A 171 3.26 -11.53 -1.46
C THR A 171 2.82 -12.02 -2.83
N THR A 172 3.77 -12.40 -3.69
CA THR A 172 3.50 -12.91 -5.04
C THR A 172 2.56 -14.13 -5.02
N LEU A 173 2.77 -15.07 -4.09
CA LEU A 173 1.94 -16.26 -3.96
C LEU A 173 0.53 -15.93 -3.45
N VAL A 174 0.38 -14.99 -2.51
CA VAL A 174 -0.92 -14.53 -2.03
C VAL A 174 -1.71 -13.90 -3.17
N GLU A 175 -1.09 -12.98 -3.92
CA GLU A 175 -1.73 -12.31 -5.06
C GLU A 175 -2.14 -13.31 -6.16
N ALA A 176 -1.28 -14.28 -6.48
CA ALA A 176 -1.59 -15.33 -7.45
C ALA A 176 -2.81 -16.17 -7.03
N LYS A 177 -2.91 -16.51 -5.73
CA LYS A 177 -4.04 -17.28 -5.18
C LYS A 177 -5.34 -16.48 -5.15
N LEU A 178 -5.27 -15.19 -4.81
CA LEU A 178 -6.43 -14.31 -4.85
C LEU A 178 -6.94 -14.12 -6.29
N ARG A 179 -6.01 -13.98 -7.25
CA ARG A 179 -6.35 -13.89 -8.68
C ARG A 179 -7.00 -15.16 -9.21
N SER A 180 -6.49 -16.33 -8.85
CA SER A 180 -7.11 -17.60 -9.25
C SER A 180 -8.50 -17.82 -8.63
N ALA A 181 -8.79 -17.16 -7.52
CA ALA A 181 -10.11 -17.10 -6.90
C ALA A 181 -11.04 -16.01 -7.48
N GLY A 182 -10.59 -15.26 -8.50
CA GLY A 182 -11.39 -14.25 -9.20
C GLY A 182 -11.37 -12.85 -8.59
N ILE A 183 -10.44 -12.57 -7.65
CA ILE A 183 -10.20 -11.21 -7.18
C ILE A 183 -9.34 -10.48 -8.21
N ASP A 184 -9.79 -9.31 -8.65
CA ASP A 184 -9.04 -8.48 -9.60
C ASP A 184 -7.85 -7.84 -8.91
N ILE A 185 -6.67 -8.44 -9.04
CA ILE A 185 -5.39 -7.90 -8.55
C ILE A 185 -4.51 -7.58 -9.76
N PRO A 186 -3.94 -6.35 -9.84
CA PRO A 186 -3.14 -5.94 -10.99
C PRO A 186 -2.03 -6.94 -11.28
N HIS A 187 -1.76 -7.20 -12.56
CA HIS A 187 -0.53 -7.88 -12.96
C HIS A 187 0.60 -6.85 -12.96
N GLN A 188 1.68 -7.16 -12.25
CA GLN A 188 2.96 -6.48 -12.43
C GLN A 188 3.77 -7.14 -13.53
#